data_AF-A0A1T1ANV9-F1
#
_entry.id   AF-A0A1T1ANV9-F1
#
_cell.length_a   1.000
_cell.length_b   1.000
_cell.length_c   1.000
_cell.angle_alpha   90.00
_cell.angle_beta   90.00
_cell.angle_gamma   90.00
#
_symmetry.space_group_name_H-M   'P 1'
#
loop_
_entity.id
_entity.type
_entity.pdbx_description
1 polymer ?
#
loop_
_entity_poly.entity_id
_entity_poly.type
_entity_poly.pdbx_seq_one_letter_code
_entity_poly.pdbx_strand_id
1 'polypeptide(L)'
;MTLRLSTKLRDALAAAFAASFAGGVIDIYSGSQPATADSAVTGTLLGRVTIASTTYVAETAASATLTLAGSSGSVNTVNIGSFNIIPLGPVAFITDLATTAQALADAINRNGIYTATASGAVVTVKAPAGTGDAHNGLALAATVTTMTATSSGNITGGVDATAGLQFSAASGGSVSKLGTWSFNGLAAGTAGWFRFKASFLDADGVSTTAVRLDGSIATSGAEMNLSNLTIAVGAPTTIDSFTVTCPAS
;
A
#
# COMPACT_ATOMS: atom_id res chain seq x y z
N MET A 1 -25.25 -14.52 -17.18
CA MET A 1 -23.88 -15.08 -17.05
C MET A 1 -23.91 -16.10 -15.91
N THR A 2 -23.40 -17.32 -16.12
CA THR A 2 -23.48 -18.46 -15.16
C THR A 2 -22.11 -18.85 -14.62
N LEU A 3 -21.28 -17.86 -14.28
CA LEU A 3 -19.94 -18.12 -13.75
C LEU A 3 -20.06 -18.73 -12.34
N ARG A 4 -19.28 -19.77 -12.05
CA ARG A 4 -19.21 -20.40 -10.73
C ARG A 4 -17.76 -20.46 -10.28
N LEU A 5 -17.47 -19.95 -9.09
CA LEU A 5 -16.11 -19.89 -8.57
C LEU A 5 -15.86 -21.03 -7.58
N SER A 6 -14.73 -21.72 -7.71
CA SER A 6 -14.32 -22.73 -6.74
C SER A 6 -13.95 -22.09 -5.40
N THR A 7 -14.08 -22.82 -4.29
CA THR A 7 -13.73 -22.31 -2.95
C THR A 7 -12.30 -21.78 -2.91
N LYS A 8 -11.35 -22.51 -3.51
CA LYS A 8 -9.94 -22.08 -3.52
C LYS A 8 -9.71 -20.76 -4.24
N LEU A 9 -10.41 -20.53 -5.36
CA LEU A 9 -10.34 -19.26 -6.08
C LEU A 9 -10.96 -18.13 -5.24
N ARG A 10 -12.10 -18.39 -4.61
CA ARG A 10 -12.75 -17.40 -3.73
C ARG A 10 -11.88 -17.05 -2.52
N ASP A 11 -11.22 -18.04 -1.91
CA ASP A 11 -10.28 -17.84 -0.81
C ASP A 11 -9.08 -17.02 -1.26
N ALA A 12 -8.53 -17.28 -2.45
CA ALA A 12 -7.41 -16.51 -2.99
C ALA A 12 -7.79 -15.04 -3.23
N LEU A 13 -8.99 -14.79 -3.76
CA LEU A 13 -9.50 -13.43 -3.98
C LEU A 13 -9.74 -12.68 -2.66
N ALA A 14 -10.34 -13.34 -1.66
CA ALA A 14 -10.52 -12.77 -0.33
C ALA A 14 -9.18 -12.53 0.38
N ALA A 15 -8.22 -13.44 0.23
CA ALA A 15 -6.86 -13.27 0.75
C ALA A 15 -6.12 -12.09 0.10
N ALA A 16 -6.32 -11.86 -1.19
CA ALA A 16 -5.73 -10.71 -1.88
C ALA A 16 -6.25 -9.37 -1.31
N PHE A 17 -7.54 -9.28 -1.00
CA PHE A 17 -8.10 -8.13 -0.29
C PHE A 17 -7.41 -7.94 1.07
N ALA A 18 -7.36 -9.01 1.87
CA ALA A 18 -6.75 -8.98 3.19
C ALA A 18 -5.28 -8.56 3.15
N ALA A 19 -4.50 -9.09 2.20
CA ALA A 19 -3.11 -8.74 2.00
C ALA A 19 -2.93 -7.27 1.58
N SER A 20 -3.83 -6.75 0.75
CA SER A 20 -3.75 -5.36 0.26
C SER A 20 -4.04 -4.32 1.34
N PHE A 21 -4.89 -4.65 2.32
CA PHE A 21 -5.26 -3.76 3.42
C PHE A 21 -4.62 -4.13 4.76
N ALA A 22 -3.79 -5.18 4.81
CA ALA A 22 -3.11 -5.61 6.03
C ALA A 22 -2.25 -4.47 6.58
N GLY A 23 -2.37 -4.19 7.87
CA GLY A 23 -1.67 -3.08 8.51
C GLY A 23 -2.25 -1.70 8.19
N GLY A 24 -3.36 -1.63 7.45
CA GLY A 24 -4.05 -0.40 7.10
C GLY A 24 -4.95 0.17 8.20
N VAL A 25 -5.75 1.19 7.89
CA VAL A 25 -6.70 1.83 8.82
C VAL A 25 -8.00 2.21 8.12
N ILE A 26 -9.07 2.38 8.89
CA ILE A 26 -10.32 2.96 8.39
C ILE A 26 -10.49 4.35 8.99
N ASP A 27 -10.53 5.37 8.15
CA ASP A 27 -10.81 6.74 8.56
C ASP A 27 -12.29 7.06 8.34
N ILE A 28 -12.94 7.63 9.35
CA ILE A 28 -14.36 7.99 9.36
C ILE A 28 -14.48 9.51 9.20
N TYR A 29 -15.28 9.94 8.24
CA TYR A 29 -15.43 11.32 7.86
C TYR A 29 -16.88 11.79 7.96
N SER A 30 -17.05 13.10 8.18
CA SER A 30 -18.34 13.77 7.99
C SER A 30 -18.64 14.03 6.51
N GLY A 31 -19.89 14.37 6.22
CA GLY A 31 -20.33 14.74 4.87
C GLY A 31 -20.53 13.53 3.95
N SER A 32 -20.53 13.77 2.65
CA SER A 32 -20.73 12.74 1.63
C SER A 32 -19.42 12.13 1.14
N GLN A 33 -19.46 10.84 0.82
CA GLN A 33 -18.40 10.11 0.15
C GLN A 33 -17.93 10.85 -1.13
N PRO A 34 -16.62 10.94 -1.40
CA PRO A 34 -16.09 11.42 -2.67
C PRO A 34 -16.61 10.60 -3.86
N ALA A 35 -16.56 11.19 -5.07
CA ALA A 35 -17.05 10.52 -6.27
C ALA A 35 -16.29 9.21 -6.60
N THR A 36 -15.01 9.15 -6.23
CA THR A 36 -14.15 7.96 -6.39
C THR A 36 -13.14 7.88 -5.24
N ALA A 37 -12.61 6.67 -4.99
CA ALA A 37 -11.54 6.46 -4.03
C ALA A 37 -10.22 7.15 -4.41
N ASP A 38 -10.02 7.45 -5.71
CA ASP A 38 -8.86 8.19 -6.20
C ASP A 38 -8.92 9.68 -5.85
N SER A 39 -10.11 10.19 -5.53
CA SER A 39 -10.32 11.59 -5.19
C SER A 39 -9.74 11.93 -3.82
N ALA A 40 -9.35 13.19 -3.65
CA ALA A 40 -8.95 13.71 -2.35
C ALA A 40 -10.09 13.57 -1.32
N VAL A 41 -9.73 13.40 -0.05
CA VAL A 41 -10.68 13.30 1.05
C VAL A 41 -11.53 14.57 1.17
N THR A 42 -12.81 14.40 1.49
CA THR A 42 -13.78 15.47 1.80
C THR A 42 -14.30 15.35 3.23
N GLY A 43 -14.75 16.47 3.81
CA GLY A 43 -15.31 16.48 5.16
C GLY A 43 -14.26 16.52 6.27
N THR A 44 -14.70 16.37 7.51
CA THR A 44 -13.85 16.39 8.72
C THR A 44 -13.56 14.96 9.15
N LEU A 45 -12.29 14.64 9.46
CA LEU A 45 -11.93 13.37 10.08
C LEU A 45 -12.51 13.29 11.50
N LEU A 46 -13.45 12.37 11.71
CA LEU A 46 -14.13 12.17 12.99
C LEU A 46 -13.51 11.05 13.82
N GLY A 47 -12.84 10.08 13.19
CA GLY A 47 -12.25 8.94 13.87
C GLY A 47 -11.34 8.13 12.97
N ARG A 48 -10.36 7.45 13.57
CA ARG A 48 -9.48 6.50 12.89
C ARG A 48 -9.57 5.15 13.59
N VAL A 49 -10.09 4.15 12.89
CA VAL A 49 -10.19 2.78 13.37
C VAL A 49 -8.82 2.12 13.27
N THR A 50 -8.32 1.67 14.41
CA THR A 50 -7.07 0.95 14.57
C THR A 50 -7.27 -0.28 15.46
N ILE A 51 -6.22 -1.07 15.66
CA ILE A 51 -6.23 -2.09 16.71
C ILE A 51 -6.28 -1.41 18.07
N ALA A 52 -7.34 -1.72 18.83
CA ALA A 52 -7.61 -1.27 20.18
C ALA A 52 -7.54 0.26 20.38
N SER A 53 -7.86 1.05 19.34
CA SER A 53 -7.78 2.52 19.37
C SER A 53 -6.40 3.06 19.73
N THR A 54 -5.34 2.29 19.45
CA THR A 54 -3.96 2.69 19.72
C THR A 54 -3.41 3.57 18.60
N THR A 55 -2.28 4.24 18.86
CA THR A 55 -1.69 5.21 17.94
C THR A 55 -1.17 4.51 16.69
N TYR A 56 -1.71 4.89 15.54
CA TYR A 56 -1.30 4.36 14.24
C TYR A 56 -0.01 5.02 13.77
N VAL A 57 0.93 4.20 13.32
CA VAL A 57 2.07 4.62 12.52
C VAL A 57 1.94 3.92 11.17
N ALA A 58 1.93 4.70 10.10
CA ALA A 58 1.84 4.15 8.75
C ALA A 58 3.16 3.52 8.33
N GLU A 59 3.07 2.49 7.50
CA GLU A 59 4.23 1.90 6.86
C GLU A 59 4.88 2.92 5.92
N THR A 60 6.20 2.96 5.95
CA THR A 60 7.01 3.61 4.90
C THR A 60 7.87 2.53 4.27
N ALA A 61 7.91 2.46 2.93
CA ALA A 61 8.86 1.53 2.30
C ALA A 61 10.27 2.06 2.42
N ALA A 62 11.18 1.13 2.65
CA ALA A 62 12.59 1.39 2.46
C ALA A 62 12.91 1.67 0.98
N SER A 63 13.85 2.56 0.73
CA SER A 63 14.30 2.89 -0.63
C SER A 63 15.80 3.18 -0.69
N ALA A 64 16.35 3.10 -1.89
CA ALA A 64 17.69 3.55 -2.23
C ALA A 64 17.72 4.00 -3.69
N THR A 65 18.75 4.74 -4.05
CA THR A 65 18.90 5.27 -5.41
C THR A 65 20.15 4.72 -6.08
N LEU A 66 20.05 4.53 -7.40
CA LEU A 66 21.16 4.27 -8.29
C LEU A 66 21.30 5.44 -9.25
N THR A 67 22.44 6.14 -9.22
CA THR A 67 22.74 7.23 -10.15
C THR A 67 23.63 6.75 -11.26
N LEU A 68 23.14 6.82 -12.50
CA LEU A 68 23.86 6.41 -13.69
C LEU A 68 24.79 7.53 -14.17
N ALA A 69 25.96 7.17 -14.70
CA ALA A 69 26.89 8.08 -15.36
C ALA A 69 27.65 7.38 -16.50
N GLY A 70 28.15 8.16 -17.45
CA GLY A 70 28.84 7.66 -18.65
C GLY A 70 28.03 7.84 -19.94
N SER A 71 28.57 7.35 -21.05
CA SER A 71 28.05 7.57 -22.41
C SER A 71 27.92 6.31 -23.26
N SER A 72 28.25 5.15 -22.71
CA SER A 72 28.15 3.85 -23.39
C SER A 72 28.21 2.71 -22.38
N GLY A 73 27.72 1.52 -22.77
CA GLY A 73 27.83 0.32 -21.94
C GLY A 73 26.49 -0.28 -21.53
N SER A 74 26.45 -0.88 -20.34
CA SER A 74 25.22 -1.49 -19.80
C SER A 74 25.23 -1.60 -18.27
N VAL A 75 24.04 -1.63 -17.68
CA VAL A 75 23.82 -2.14 -16.32
C VAL A 75 23.52 -3.63 -16.44
N ASN A 76 24.44 -4.47 -15.96
CA ASN A 76 24.41 -5.92 -16.16
C ASN A 76 23.51 -6.61 -15.13
N THR A 77 23.61 -6.20 -13.86
CA THR A 77 22.76 -6.67 -12.77
C THR A 77 22.44 -5.52 -11.83
N VAL A 78 21.30 -5.62 -11.16
CA VAL A 78 20.95 -4.81 -9.99
C VAL A 78 20.54 -5.77 -8.90
N ASN A 79 21.22 -5.70 -7.76
CA ASN A 79 21.08 -6.64 -6.67
C ASN A 79 20.60 -5.91 -5.41
N ILE A 80 19.62 -6.50 -4.72
CA ILE A 80 19.28 -6.16 -3.34
C ILE A 80 19.75 -7.31 -2.45
N GLY A 81 20.78 -7.05 -1.64
CA GLY A 81 21.53 -8.13 -1.00
C GLY A 81 22.09 -9.09 -2.05
N SER A 82 21.69 -10.36 -2.00
CA SER A 82 22.08 -11.39 -2.98
C SER A 82 21.12 -11.53 -4.16
N PHE A 83 19.96 -10.88 -4.13
CA PHE A 83 18.89 -11.12 -5.11
C PHE A 83 18.96 -10.14 -6.29
N ASN A 84 19.01 -10.66 -7.53
CA ASN A 84 18.99 -9.83 -8.74
C ASN A 84 17.54 -9.44 -9.12
N ILE A 85 17.28 -8.13 -9.20
CA ILE A 85 15.95 -7.57 -9.51
C ILE A 85 15.75 -7.26 -11.01
N ILE A 86 16.75 -7.51 -11.86
CA ILE A 86 16.63 -7.47 -13.33
C ILE A 86 17.04 -8.81 -13.96
N PRO A 87 16.35 -9.93 -13.66
CA PRO A 87 16.77 -11.26 -14.11
C PRO A 87 16.60 -11.49 -15.63
N LEU A 88 15.89 -10.60 -16.34
CA LEU A 88 15.63 -10.72 -17.78
C LEU A 88 16.81 -10.26 -18.65
N GLY A 89 17.89 -9.78 -18.03
CA GLY A 89 19.15 -9.45 -18.71
C GLY A 89 19.58 -7.99 -18.56
N PRO A 90 20.77 -7.63 -19.08
CA PRO A 90 21.34 -6.31 -18.97
C PRO A 90 20.49 -5.21 -19.63
N VAL A 91 20.55 -4.01 -19.06
CA VAL A 91 19.98 -2.80 -19.66
C VAL A 91 21.11 -2.01 -20.31
N ALA A 92 21.14 -1.98 -21.64
CA ALA A 92 22.15 -1.25 -22.41
C ALA A 92 21.94 0.27 -22.32
N PHE A 93 23.04 1.02 -22.44
CA PHE A 93 22.99 2.45 -22.72
C PHE A 93 22.19 2.69 -24.00
N ILE A 94 21.29 3.67 -23.97
CA ILE A 94 20.45 4.01 -25.12
C ILE A 94 21.02 5.25 -25.81
N THR A 95 20.45 6.43 -25.55
CA THR A 95 20.86 7.71 -26.15
C THR A 95 21.45 8.66 -25.10
N ASP A 96 20.92 8.58 -23.89
CA ASP A 96 21.26 9.42 -22.77
C ASP A 96 20.94 8.69 -21.46
N LEU A 97 21.41 9.26 -20.34
CA LEU A 97 21.25 8.66 -19.02
C LEU A 97 19.81 8.66 -18.52
N ALA A 98 18.97 9.61 -18.94
CA ALA A 98 17.57 9.67 -18.50
C ALA A 98 16.72 8.58 -19.16
N THR A 99 16.89 8.41 -20.47
CA THR A 99 16.28 7.33 -21.25
C THR A 99 16.77 5.96 -20.76
N THR A 100 18.07 5.83 -20.45
CA THR A 100 18.64 4.59 -19.89
C THR A 100 18.11 4.30 -18.48
N ALA A 101 18.00 5.32 -17.62
CA ALA A 101 17.44 5.19 -16.27
C ALA A 101 15.97 4.76 -16.29
N GLN A 102 15.17 5.33 -17.20
CA GLN A 102 13.77 4.91 -17.38
C GLN A 102 13.69 3.45 -17.83
N ALA A 103 14.50 3.04 -18.81
CA ALA A 103 14.54 1.64 -19.26
C ALA A 103 14.93 0.67 -18.13
N LEU A 104 15.83 1.10 -17.23
CA LEU A 104 16.20 0.34 -16.03
C LEU A 104 15.05 0.26 -15.01
N ALA A 105 14.36 1.37 -14.74
CA ALA A 105 13.19 1.38 -13.87
C ALA A 105 12.09 0.44 -14.40
N ASP A 106 11.83 0.47 -15.71
CA ASP A 106 10.87 -0.43 -16.34
C ASP A 106 11.31 -1.90 -16.24
N ALA A 107 12.62 -2.19 -16.34
CA ALA A 107 13.15 -3.54 -16.17
C ALA A 107 12.92 -4.09 -14.76
N ILE A 108 13.12 -3.25 -13.74
CA ILE A 108 12.82 -3.59 -12.33
C ILE A 108 11.32 -3.79 -12.15
N ASN A 109 10.48 -2.89 -12.66
CA ASN A 109 9.02 -2.98 -12.54
C ASN A 109 8.45 -4.22 -13.23
N ARG A 110 9.03 -4.65 -14.37
CA ARG A 110 8.64 -5.89 -15.06
C ARG A 110 8.91 -7.16 -14.25
N ASN A 111 9.91 -7.14 -13.36
CA ASN A 111 10.18 -8.25 -12.45
C ASN A 111 9.08 -8.38 -11.37
N GLY A 112 8.49 -7.26 -10.94
CA GLY A 112 7.34 -7.20 -10.04
C GLY A 112 7.64 -7.40 -8.56
N ILE A 113 8.89 -7.64 -8.17
CA ILE A 113 9.28 -7.81 -6.76
C ILE A 113 9.58 -6.46 -6.09
N TYR A 114 10.16 -5.52 -6.84
CA TYR A 114 10.42 -4.15 -6.37
C TYR A 114 9.75 -3.16 -7.33
N THR A 115 9.52 -1.95 -6.82
CA THR A 115 9.07 -0.83 -7.66
C THR A 115 10.21 0.13 -7.89
N ALA A 116 10.28 0.72 -9.08
CA ALA A 116 11.29 1.69 -9.43
C ALA A 116 10.71 2.88 -10.21
N THR A 117 11.25 4.06 -9.96
CA THR A 117 11.00 5.28 -10.73
C THR A 117 12.32 5.88 -11.18
N ALA A 118 12.30 6.61 -12.30
CA ALA A 118 13.47 7.31 -12.80
C ALA A 118 13.21 8.82 -12.88
N SER A 119 14.22 9.62 -12.56
CA SER A 119 14.23 11.07 -12.76
C SER A 119 15.62 11.52 -13.15
N GLY A 120 15.76 12.03 -14.38
CA GLY A 120 17.08 12.22 -14.98
C GLY A 120 17.88 10.92 -14.95
N ALA A 121 19.15 10.98 -14.56
CA ALA A 121 20.01 9.80 -14.45
C ALA A 121 19.82 8.96 -13.17
N VAL A 122 18.86 9.32 -12.30
CA VAL A 122 18.66 8.67 -11.00
C VAL A 122 17.49 7.70 -11.08
N VAL A 123 17.73 6.45 -10.68
CA VAL A 123 16.70 5.42 -10.49
C VAL A 123 16.49 5.22 -9.00
N THR A 124 15.28 5.47 -8.52
CA THR A 124 14.87 5.21 -7.13
C THR A 124 14.21 3.84 -7.09
N VAL A 125 14.76 2.93 -6.28
CA VAL A 125 14.22 1.59 -6.04
C VAL A 125 13.56 1.57 -4.67
N LYS A 126 12.34 1.06 -4.60
CA LYS A 126 11.51 1.02 -3.40
C LYS A 126 11.07 -0.42 -3.10
N ALA A 127 11.20 -0.82 -1.84
CA ALA A 127 10.78 -2.12 -1.35
C ALA A 127 9.26 -2.34 -1.58
N PRO A 128 8.83 -3.59 -1.80
CA PRO A 128 7.40 -3.89 -1.99
C PRO A 128 6.59 -3.52 -0.75
N ALA A 129 5.29 -3.30 -0.96
CA ALA A 129 4.41 -2.91 0.12
C ALA A 129 4.19 -4.05 1.14
N GLY A 130 4.02 -3.72 2.42
CA GLY A 130 3.87 -4.68 3.52
C GLY A 130 5.20 -5.17 4.08
N THR A 131 6.33 -4.64 3.62
CA THR A 131 7.66 -5.06 4.09
C THR A 131 8.20 -4.20 5.21
N GLY A 132 7.67 -3.00 5.42
CA GLY A 132 8.06 -2.10 6.49
C GLY A 132 9.57 -1.91 6.59
N ASP A 133 10.14 -2.29 7.72
CA ASP A 133 11.58 -2.18 8.00
C ASP A 133 12.41 -3.40 7.54
N ALA A 134 11.77 -4.49 7.09
CA ALA A 134 12.43 -5.78 6.87
C ALA A 134 13.53 -5.73 5.80
N HIS A 135 13.45 -4.77 4.88
CA HIS A 135 14.44 -4.57 3.81
C HIS A 135 15.51 -3.54 4.17
N ASN A 136 15.42 -2.91 5.35
CA ASN A 136 16.45 -2.00 5.83
C ASN A 136 17.77 -2.75 6.00
N GLY A 137 18.86 -2.12 5.55
CA GLY A 137 20.21 -2.69 5.65
C GLY A 137 20.59 -3.63 4.51
N LEU A 138 19.68 -3.99 3.60
CA LEU A 138 20.04 -4.72 2.39
C LEU A 138 20.79 -3.82 1.41
N ALA A 139 21.98 -4.21 0.98
CA ALA A 139 22.78 -3.43 0.05
C ALA A 139 22.12 -3.36 -1.34
N LEU A 140 21.94 -2.15 -1.89
CA LEU A 140 21.67 -1.95 -3.31
C LEU A 140 23.01 -1.90 -4.04
N ALA A 141 23.24 -2.84 -4.96
CA ALA A 141 24.46 -2.90 -5.75
C ALA A 141 24.12 -3.09 -7.23
N ALA A 142 24.97 -2.58 -8.12
CA ALA A 142 24.85 -2.81 -9.55
C ALA A 142 26.20 -3.22 -10.14
N THR A 143 26.16 -4.10 -11.13
CA THR A 143 27.33 -4.38 -11.98
C THR A 143 27.12 -3.75 -13.33
N VAL A 144 28.19 -3.22 -13.93
CA VAL A 144 28.13 -2.41 -15.14
C VAL A 144 29.25 -2.76 -16.11
N THR A 145 29.03 -2.46 -17.38
CA THR A 145 30.06 -2.47 -18.43
C THR A 145 30.24 -1.03 -18.91
N THR A 146 31.46 -0.48 -18.87
CA THR A 146 31.89 0.84 -19.40
C THR A 146 31.15 2.12 -18.91
N MET A 147 30.01 1.99 -18.24
CA MET A 147 29.31 3.06 -17.52
C MET A 147 29.53 2.94 -16.01
N THR A 148 28.99 3.88 -15.24
CA THR A 148 28.97 3.84 -13.77
C THR A 148 27.53 3.85 -13.28
N ALA A 149 27.26 3.09 -12.22
CA ALA A 149 26.00 3.08 -11.51
C ALA A 149 26.27 3.21 -10.00
N THR A 150 26.21 4.43 -9.49
CA THR A 150 26.55 4.75 -8.11
C THR A 150 25.35 4.50 -7.21
N SER A 151 25.46 3.53 -6.30
CA SER A 151 24.43 3.26 -5.30
C SER A 151 24.50 4.27 -4.15
N SER A 152 23.35 4.63 -3.58
CA SER A 152 23.27 5.37 -2.30
C SER A 152 23.59 4.49 -1.08
N GLY A 153 23.97 3.23 -1.28
CA GLY A 153 24.34 2.28 -0.23
C GLY A 153 23.23 1.27 0.06
N ASN A 154 22.93 1.08 1.35
CA ASN A 154 21.88 0.17 1.77
C ASN A 154 20.50 0.79 1.56
N ILE A 155 19.53 -0.06 1.25
CA ILE A 155 18.12 0.29 1.33
C ILE A 155 17.81 0.67 2.78
N THR A 156 17.14 1.81 2.96
CA THR A 156 16.86 2.39 4.29
C THR A 156 15.57 3.21 4.28
N GLY A 157 15.13 3.66 5.44
CA GLY A 157 13.93 4.49 5.63
C GLY A 157 12.63 3.69 5.71
N GLY A 158 12.71 2.36 5.73
CA GLY A 158 11.56 1.49 5.98
C GLY A 158 11.10 1.62 7.42
N VAL A 159 9.78 1.69 7.63
CA VAL A 159 9.15 1.75 8.95
C VAL A 159 7.96 0.81 8.94
N ASP A 160 7.86 -0.05 9.96
CA ASP A 160 6.72 -0.95 10.14
C ASP A 160 5.43 -0.21 10.48
N ALA A 161 4.32 -0.68 9.94
CA ALA A 161 3.01 -0.23 10.40
C ALA A 161 2.75 -0.70 11.83
N THR A 162 2.38 0.22 12.71
CA THR A 162 1.98 -0.07 14.09
C THR A 162 0.50 0.22 14.27
N ALA A 163 -0.20 -0.62 15.04
CA ALA A 163 -1.65 -0.54 15.29
C ALA A 163 -2.55 -0.68 14.05
N GLY A 164 -1.97 -1.10 12.91
CA GLY A 164 -2.71 -1.36 11.68
C GLY A 164 -3.67 -2.55 11.81
N LEU A 165 -4.77 -2.50 11.05
CA LEU A 165 -5.83 -3.49 11.07
C LEU A 165 -5.35 -4.85 10.56
N GLN A 166 -5.80 -5.90 11.22
CA GLN A 166 -5.39 -7.28 10.94
C GLN A 166 -6.58 -8.13 10.53
N PHE A 167 -6.33 -9.11 9.67
CA PHE A 167 -7.35 -10.00 9.14
C PHE A 167 -7.10 -11.45 9.57
N SER A 168 -8.20 -12.20 9.71
CA SER A 168 -8.13 -13.65 9.83
C SER A 168 -7.73 -14.27 8.48
N ALA A 169 -7.33 -15.55 8.49
CA ALA A 169 -7.10 -16.27 7.24
C ALA A 169 -8.40 -16.36 6.42
N ALA A 170 -8.28 -16.22 5.10
CA ALA A 170 -9.42 -16.38 4.20
C ALA A 170 -9.95 -17.83 4.25
N SER A 171 -11.28 -17.97 4.30
CA SER A 171 -11.96 -19.26 4.34
C SER A 171 -13.38 -19.15 3.78
N GLY A 172 -13.81 -20.13 2.99
CA GLY A 172 -15.14 -20.16 2.40
C GLY A 172 -15.44 -18.97 1.48
N GLY A 173 -14.39 -18.38 0.89
CA GLY A 173 -14.45 -17.18 0.07
C GLY A 173 -14.65 -15.89 0.84
N SER A 174 -14.40 -15.89 2.15
CA SER A 174 -14.57 -14.70 2.99
C SER A 174 -13.33 -14.44 3.84
N VAL A 175 -13.13 -13.19 4.21
CA VAL A 175 -12.16 -12.79 5.23
C VAL A 175 -12.83 -11.86 6.23
N SER A 176 -12.47 -11.99 7.49
CA SER A 176 -13.02 -11.20 8.59
C SER A 176 -11.91 -10.53 9.39
N LYS A 177 -12.27 -9.51 10.17
CA LYS A 177 -11.35 -8.85 11.10
C LYS A 177 -10.68 -9.85 12.06
N LEU A 178 -9.48 -9.49 12.50
CA LEU A 178 -8.76 -10.10 13.59
C LEU A 178 -8.45 -9.03 14.65
N GLY A 179 -8.65 -9.37 15.93
CA GLY A 179 -8.45 -8.45 17.05
C GLY A 179 -9.58 -7.42 17.22
N THR A 180 -9.37 -6.48 18.14
CA THR A 180 -10.35 -5.45 18.47
C THR A 180 -10.14 -4.24 17.58
N TRP A 181 -11.01 -4.04 16.59
CA TRP A 181 -11.04 -2.85 15.76
C TRP A 181 -11.91 -1.80 16.44
N SER A 182 -11.35 -0.61 16.71
CA SER A 182 -12.05 0.47 17.42
C SER A 182 -11.41 1.82 17.14
N PHE A 183 -12.13 2.89 17.45
CA PHE A 183 -11.61 4.25 17.45
C PHE A 183 -12.14 5.05 18.64
N ASN A 184 -11.42 6.11 19.01
CA ASN A 184 -11.93 7.19 19.83
C ASN A 184 -12.22 8.39 18.93
N GLY A 185 -13.33 9.09 19.15
CA GLY A 185 -13.68 10.26 18.36
C GLY A 185 -12.58 11.33 18.39
N LEU A 186 -12.09 11.73 17.22
CA LEU A 186 -11.07 12.77 17.04
C LEU A 186 -11.69 14.16 16.94
N ALA A 187 -12.89 14.25 16.37
CA ALA A 187 -13.67 15.49 16.24
C ALA A 187 -15.15 15.19 16.47
N ALA A 188 -15.89 16.20 16.94
CA ALA A 188 -17.33 16.10 17.05
C ALA A 188 -18.00 16.28 15.68
N GLY A 189 -18.98 15.45 15.35
CA GLY A 189 -19.72 15.56 14.09
C GLY A 189 -20.57 14.33 13.79
N THR A 190 -21.25 14.36 12.64
CA THR A 190 -22.05 13.22 12.16
C THR A 190 -21.24 12.43 11.13
N ALA A 191 -21.01 11.14 11.40
CA ALA A 191 -20.36 10.22 10.48
C ALA A 191 -21.22 10.01 9.22
N GLY A 192 -20.61 10.18 8.05
CA GLY A 192 -21.31 10.05 6.76
C GLY A 192 -20.64 9.08 5.78
N TRP A 193 -19.32 8.93 5.84
CA TRP A 193 -18.59 7.99 4.98
C TRP A 193 -17.27 7.56 5.62
N PHE A 194 -16.67 6.48 5.12
CA PHE A 194 -15.34 6.02 5.53
C PHE A 194 -14.43 5.76 4.35
N ARG A 195 -13.12 5.81 4.61
CA ARG A 195 -12.06 5.35 3.70
C ARG A 195 -11.21 4.30 4.41
N PHE A 196 -11.15 3.09 3.85
CA PHE A 196 -10.14 2.10 4.20
C PHE A 196 -8.89 2.38 3.38
N LYS A 197 -7.76 2.58 4.07
CA LYS A 197 -6.42 2.78 3.49
C LYS A 197 -5.53 1.61 3.82
N ALA A 198 -4.68 1.21 2.89
CA ALA A 198 -3.62 0.23 3.13
C ALA A 198 -2.57 0.74 4.14
N SER A 199 -1.61 -0.12 4.51
CA SER A 199 -0.55 0.20 5.49
C SER A 199 0.31 1.40 5.10
N PHE A 200 0.55 1.58 3.80
CA PHE A 200 1.40 2.66 3.29
C PHE A 200 0.89 4.03 3.68
N LEU A 201 1.84 4.93 3.96
CA LEU A 201 1.53 6.34 4.14
C LEU A 201 0.72 6.87 2.95
N ASP A 202 -0.47 7.34 3.26
CA ASP A 202 -1.41 7.95 2.34
C ASP A 202 -1.64 9.40 2.75
N ALA A 203 -1.32 10.34 1.85
CA ALA A 203 -1.44 11.78 2.07
C ALA A 203 -2.86 12.34 1.87
N ASP A 204 -3.86 11.47 1.66
CA ASP A 204 -5.29 11.83 1.52
C ASP A 204 -5.63 12.75 0.33
N GLY A 205 -4.65 13.03 -0.53
CA GLY A 205 -4.81 13.76 -1.80
C GLY A 205 -5.31 12.88 -2.95
N VAL A 206 -5.33 13.45 -4.15
CA VAL A 206 -5.63 12.70 -5.38
C VAL A 206 -4.54 11.67 -5.64
N SER A 207 -4.92 10.42 -5.85
CA SER A 207 -3.99 9.33 -6.09
C SER A 207 -4.63 8.21 -6.89
N THR A 208 -3.93 7.69 -7.90
CA THR A 208 -4.32 6.49 -8.66
C THR A 208 -3.48 5.26 -8.27
N THR A 209 -2.55 5.42 -7.32
CA THR A 209 -1.63 4.37 -6.88
C THR A 209 -1.85 3.96 -5.43
N ALA A 210 -2.58 4.77 -4.65
CA ALA A 210 -2.95 4.43 -3.28
C ALA A 210 -4.05 3.36 -3.28
N VAL A 211 -3.87 2.31 -2.48
CA VAL A 211 -4.88 1.27 -2.29
C VAL A 211 -5.91 1.77 -1.28
N ARG A 212 -7.10 2.10 -1.78
CA ARG A 212 -8.21 2.69 -1.02
C ARG A 212 -9.53 1.99 -1.30
N LEU A 213 -10.42 1.97 -0.32
CA LEU A 213 -11.82 1.60 -0.48
C LEU A 213 -12.67 2.62 0.27
N ASP A 214 -13.69 3.17 -0.40
CA ASP A 214 -14.64 4.09 0.20
C ASP A 214 -16.00 3.44 0.37
N GLY A 215 -16.72 3.80 1.43
CA GLY A 215 -18.09 3.37 1.64
C GLY A 215 -18.90 4.38 2.44
N SER A 216 -20.22 4.27 2.34
CA SER A 216 -21.15 5.12 3.09
C SER A 216 -21.30 4.64 4.53
N ILE A 217 -21.68 5.55 5.43
CA ILE A 217 -22.03 5.23 6.81
C ILE A 217 -23.49 5.63 7.06
N ALA A 218 -24.26 4.69 7.61
CA ALA A 218 -25.62 4.95 8.09
C ALA A 218 -25.91 4.12 9.34
N THR A 219 -27.14 4.19 9.86
CA THR A 219 -27.60 3.27 10.92
C THR A 219 -28.08 1.93 10.37
N SER A 220 -28.40 1.89 9.07
CA SER A 220 -28.78 0.68 8.33
C SER A 220 -28.66 0.92 6.82
N GLY A 221 -28.45 -0.15 6.05
CA GLY A 221 -28.47 -0.11 4.59
C GLY A 221 -27.22 0.48 3.92
N ALA A 222 -26.19 0.82 4.68
CA ALA A 222 -24.90 1.28 4.17
C ALA A 222 -23.83 0.19 4.27
N GLU A 223 -22.66 0.41 3.66
CA GLU A 223 -21.50 -0.49 3.77
C GLU A 223 -21.00 -0.59 5.21
N MET A 224 -21.02 0.52 5.95
CA MET A 224 -20.78 0.55 7.40
C MET A 224 -22.03 1.02 8.13
N ASN A 225 -22.50 0.21 9.08
CA ASN A 225 -23.68 0.52 9.88
C ASN A 225 -23.26 0.76 11.33
N LEU A 226 -23.39 1.99 11.81
CA LEU A 226 -23.10 2.37 13.20
C LEU A 226 -24.40 2.46 14.01
N SER A 227 -24.35 2.11 15.29
CA SER A 227 -25.49 2.26 16.20
C SER A 227 -25.85 3.73 16.46
N ASN A 228 -24.87 4.64 16.34
CA ASN A 228 -25.03 6.08 16.42
C ASN A 228 -24.10 6.78 15.42
N LEU A 229 -24.61 7.74 14.67
CA LEU A 229 -23.83 8.54 13.73
C LEU A 229 -23.16 9.75 14.38
N THR A 230 -23.62 10.16 15.57
CA THR A 230 -23.04 11.29 16.29
C THR A 230 -21.76 10.86 16.99
N ILE A 231 -20.63 11.35 16.48
CA ILE A 231 -19.32 11.15 17.08
C ILE A 231 -19.04 12.33 18.01
N ALA A 232 -18.65 12.01 19.25
CA ALA A 232 -18.14 12.97 20.21
C ALA A 232 -16.64 12.76 20.42
N VAL A 233 -15.92 13.83 20.74
CA VAL A 233 -14.47 13.75 21.00
C VAL A 233 -14.21 12.82 22.18
N GLY A 234 -13.27 11.89 22.00
CA GLY A 234 -12.88 10.88 23.00
C GLY A 234 -13.87 9.73 23.18
N ALA A 235 -15.04 9.76 22.54
CA ALA A 235 -16.03 8.70 22.68
C ALA A 235 -15.53 7.41 21.99
N PRO A 236 -15.44 6.28 22.71
CA PRO A 236 -14.99 5.02 22.12
C PRO A 236 -16.09 4.39 21.29
N THR A 237 -15.74 3.85 20.13
CA THR A 237 -16.63 3.08 19.26
C THR A 237 -15.91 1.85 18.74
N THR A 238 -16.54 0.68 18.85
CA THR A 238 -16.02 -0.59 18.33
C THR A 238 -16.60 -0.90 16.96
N ILE A 239 -15.81 -1.54 16.12
CA ILE A 239 -16.30 -2.20 14.91
C ILE A 239 -16.51 -3.67 15.28
N ASP A 240 -17.76 -4.05 15.54
CA ASP A 240 -18.07 -5.37 16.11
C ASP A 240 -17.92 -6.49 15.07
N SER A 241 -18.28 -6.20 13.82
CA SER A 241 -18.15 -7.13 12.71
C SER A 241 -17.53 -6.46 11.49
N PHE A 242 -16.76 -7.24 10.74
CA PHE A 242 -16.25 -6.88 9.43
C PHE A 242 -16.04 -8.16 8.66
N THR A 243 -16.60 -8.25 7.46
CA THR A 243 -16.41 -9.38 6.55
C THR A 243 -16.40 -8.88 5.11
N VAL A 244 -15.41 -9.31 4.33
CA VAL A 244 -15.44 -9.22 2.87
C VAL A 244 -15.63 -10.61 2.30
N THR A 245 -16.60 -10.75 1.40
CA THR A 245 -16.96 -12.03 0.79
C THR A 245 -16.83 -11.93 -0.73
N CYS A 246 -16.08 -12.85 -1.31
CA CYS A 246 -16.15 -13.18 -2.73
C CYS A 246 -17.36 -14.10 -2.97
N PRO A 247 -18.43 -13.66 -3.67
CA PRO A 247 -19.61 -14.49 -3.94
C PRO A 247 -19.25 -15.74 -4.74
N ALA A 248 -20.07 -16.79 -4.65
CA ALA A 248 -19.83 -18.04 -5.38
C ALA A 248 -20.31 -18.00 -6.84
N SER A 249 -21.25 -17.11 -7.14
CA SER A 249 -21.93 -16.92 -8.42
C SER A 249 -22.56 -15.53 -8.50
#